data_AF-A0A8H4BDF0-F1
#
_entry.id   AF-A0A8H4BDF0-F1
#
_cell.length_a   1.000
_cell.length_b   1.000
_cell.length_c   1.000
_cell.angle_alpha   90.00
_cell.angle_beta   90.00
_cell.angle_gamma   90.00
#
_symmetry.space_group_name_H-M   'P 1'
#
loop_
_entity.id
_entity.type
_entity.pdbx_description
1 polymer ?
#
loop_
_entity_poly.entity_id
_entity_poly.type
_entity_poly.pdbx_seq_one_letter_code
_entity_poly.pdbx_strand_id
1 'polypeptide(L)'
;MLEVGDCAEDVEAVIVQEKAKLQVIIEESQQELSSSSAAVVSSNSREWSSFYKKLQGSIESQVSSIKSSVDECYAEGGDVKTHHIDVHAIKEDFKKAVALELSVAKVEVYEVSKSNATKVQVGQAAGDSEIVIDVSKSSQQVVKQQEVVYESVEHAQEETKKVLTCAVGETQKKLAFWYDILFGKIRSIRFSSAAAYKQEVDVIVAGALEEAAVIIKESKSSVEFKYSVSGSCSTEVASTVEVAQKQALESLDSIYVIVTEQVSAIQEIASTADAQVIQEKITIVEEQSRRKTQAALEITAETAVSAGFEGKTVTWVETAQIPASFKDVKVFAFDVVDTIVNYRLTISKAWYQLVAQKKNSCTLSHIDVDAFVIRWYALYLEQRLKAKHSEMDIYVLIAALKLVLAEFCIESSFTETELKTLSSAWLHLELFEDASASIRKIKQLEGVYAIAISHAFTIRTMMDLARSGCLCWHAQFTADMFAACTINNGTSTEVTVVSNTAMLLGLEKASELAVISSNPEILEAAKAYGSKTVSLNRFATGKKEHSFDIEFDGLDIFAESFETFYEAKVLSTTTKVEVPVSRSWFQRVVSTVTTTAESVSHAIIG
;
A
#
# COMPACT_ATOMS: atom_id res chain seq x y z
N MET A 1 27.02 39.81 15.06
CA MET A 1 28.09 39.73 16.06
C MET A 1 27.53 40.20 17.39
N LEU A 2 26.95 39.27 18.15
CA LEU A 2 26.84 39.39 19.60
C LEU A 2 27.99 38.53 20.12
N GLU A 3 28.80 39.13 20.98
CA GLU A 3 30.03 38.53 21.51
C GLU A 3 29.71 37.25 22.27
N VAL A 4 30.55 36.26 21.98
CA VAL A 4 30.57 34.93 22.53
C VAL A 4 30.85 35.05 24.03
N GLY A 5 30.17 34.25 24.86
CA GLY A 5 30.66 34.01 26.20
C GLY A 5 32.01 33.29 26.10
N ASP A 6 33.09 33.94 26.50
CA ASP A 6 34.47 33.49 26.25
C ASP A 6 34.84 32.22 27.04
N CYS A 7 33.96 31.76 27.94
CA CYS A 7 34.10 30.52 28.69
C CYS A 7 32.74 29.86 29.02
N ALA A 8 32.76 28.61 29.49
CA ALA A 8 31.59 27.84 29.93
C ALA A 8 30.71 28.61 30.95
N GLU A 9 31.35 29.45 31.76
CA GLU A 9 30.71 30.25 32.82
C GLU A 9 29.76 31.31 32.23
N ASP A 10 30.07 31.88 31.07
CA ASP A 10 29.22 32.87 30.39
C ASP A 10 27.99 32.23 29.74
N VAL A 11 28.15 31.03 29.15
CA VAL A 11 27.04 30.25 28.58
C VAL A 11 26.09 29.78 29.69
N GLU A 12 26.65 29.32 30.81
CA GLU A 12 25.90 28.95 32.01
C GLU A 12 25.14 30.16 32.59
N ALA A 13 25.74 31.36 32.59
CA ALA A 13 25.08 32.58 33.03
C ALA A 13 23.85 32.93 32.16
N VAL A 14 23.94 32.73 30.84
CA VAL A 14 22.81 32.95 29.91
C VAL A 14 21.71 31.90 30.12
N ILE A 15 22.06 30.63 30.30
CA ILE A 15 21.09 29.56 30.59
C ILE A 15 20.33 29.86 31.88
N VAL A 16 21.04 30.31 32.93
CA VAL A 16 20.43 30.71 34.20
C VAL A 16 19.53 31.94 34.02
N GLN A 17 19.95 32.94 33.25
CA GLN A 17 19.15 34.14 33.00
C GLN A 17 17.86 33.84 32.23
N GLU A 18 17.91 33.04 31.18
CA GLU A 18 16.73 32.69 30.38
C GLU A 18 15.79 31.73 31.14
N LYS A 19 16.33 30.80 31.95
CA LYS A 19 15.54 30.00 32.89
C LYS A 19 14.75 30.90 33.86
N ALA A 20 15.40 31.94 34.40
CA ALA A 20 14.75 32.88 35.31
C ALA A 20 13.62 33.68 34.63
N LYS A 21 13.81 34.12 33.38
CA LYS A 21 12.75 34.81 32.61
C LYS A 21 11.54 33.90 32.36
N LEU A 22 11.78 32.64 31.99
CA LEU A 22 10.70 31.67 31.77
C LEU A 22 9.95 31.33 33.06
N GLN A 23 10.67 31.24 34.18
CA GLN A 23 10.08 31.04 35.49
C GLN A 23 9.13 32.19 35.86
N VAL A 24 9.55 33.43 35.63
CA VAL A 24 8.71 34.62 35.87
C VAL A 24 7.45 34.59 35.00
N ILE A 25 7.56 34.28 33.71
CA ILE A 25 6.39 34.18 32.80
C ILE A 25 5.39 33.11 33.28
N ILE A 26 5.90 31.98 33.77
CA ILE A 26 5.06 30.89 34.30
C ILE A 26 4.35 31.32 35.58
N GLU A 27 5.06 32.00 36.48
CA GLU A 27 4.51 32.50 37.74
C GLU A 27 3.46 33.60 37.52
N GLU A 28 3.72 34.54 36.60
CA GLU A 28 2.76 35.57 36.19
C GLU A 28 1.49 34.93 35.59
N SER A 29 1.65 33.93 34.71
CA SER A 29 0.52 33.22 34.10
C SER A 29 -0.29 32.42 35.14
N GLN A 30 0.38 31.81 36.13
CA GLN A 30 -0.29 31.13 37.25
C GLN A 30 -1.06 32.12 38.12
N GLN A 31 -0.51 33.31 38.36
CA GLN A 31 -1.11 34.35 39.18
C GLN A 31 -2.31 35.00 38.48
N GLU A 32 -2.25 35.20 37.16
CA GLU A 32 -3.37 35.64 36.33
C GLU A 32 -4.52 34.62 36.34
N LEU A 33 -4.23 33.32 36.24
CA LEU A 33 -5.26 32.29 36.39
C LEU A 33 -5.82 32.24 37.83
N SER A 34 -4.96 32.33 38.84
CA SER A 34 -5.38 32.24 40.25
C SER A 34 -6.19 33.46 40.72
N SER A 35 -6.02 34.60 40.05
CA SER A 35 -6.79 35.83 40.30
C SER A 35 -8.05 35.95 39.43
N SER A 36 -8.28 35.00 38.51
CA SER A 36 -9.47 34.96 37.66
C SER A 36 -10.73 34.65 38.47
N SER A 37 -11.73 35.53 38.38
CA SER A 37 -13.05 35.33 39.00
C SER A 37 -13.95 34.36 38.20
N ALA A 38 -13.45 33.77 37.11
CA ALA A 38 -14.22 32.87 36.26
C ALA A 38 -14.48 31.53 36.95
N ALA A 39 -15.75 31.13 37.05
CA ALA A 39 -16.20 29.90 37.70
C ALA A 39 -15.56 28.62 37.12
N VAL A 40 -15.15 28.64 35.85
CA VAL A 40 -14.45 27.54 35.17
C VAL A 40 -12.99 27.42 35.61
N VAL A 41 -12.35 28.54 35.98
CA VAL A 41 -10.96 28.56 36.45
C VAL A 41 -10.88 28.14 37.92
N SER A 42 -11.81 28.62 38.76
CA SER A 42 -11.87 28.23 40.17
C SER A 42 -12.24 26.75 40.37
N SER A 43 -13.17 26.22 39.55
CA SER A 43 -13.59 24.81 39.60
C SER A 43 -12.53 23.80 39.12
N ASN A 44 -11.53 24.24 38.35
CA ASN A 44 -10.43 23.39 37.85
C ASN A 44 -9.05 23.84 38.35
N SER A 45 -9.00 24.61 39.44
CA SER A 45 -7.78 25.23 39.98
C SER A 45 -6.68 24.21 40.33
N ARG A 46 -7.08 22.98 40.70
CA ARG A 46 -6.15 21.90 41.03
C ARG A 46 -5.46 21.32 39.80
N GLU A 47 -6.19 21.23 38.70
CA GLU A 47 -5.74 20.72 37.41
C GLU A 47 -4.80 21.72 36.73
N TRP A 48 -5.14 23.02 36.79
CA TRP A 48 -4.26 24.09 36.34
C TRP A 48 -2.95 24.13 37.12
N SER A 49 -3.00 23.99 38.45
CA SER A 49 -1.79 23.89 39.29
C SER A 49 -0.93 22.67 38.93
N SER A 50 -1.57 21.51 38.66
CA SER A 50 -0.87 20.30 38.23
C SER A 50 -0.21 20.48 36.85
N PHE A 51 -0.86 21.17 35.91
CA PHE A 51 -0.32 21.48 34.59
C PHE A 51 0.95 22.30 34.68
N TYR A 52 0.92 23.41 35.42
CA TYR A 52 2.09 24.28 35.52
C TYR A 52 3.25 23.59 36.25
N LYS A 53 2.97 22.70 37.20
CA LYS A 53 4.00 21.88 37.85
C LYS A 53 4.66 20.89 36.89
N LYS A 54 3.88 20.23 36.01
CA LYS A 54 4.42 19.35 34.96
C LYS A 54 5.25 20.14 33.94
N LEU A 55 4.74 21.29 33.50
CA LEU A 55 5.44 22.19 32.57
C LEU A 55 6.78 22.66 33.15
N GLN A 56 6.81 23.03 34.43
CA GLN A 56 8.03 23.41 35.14
C GLN A 56 9.04 22.24 35.19
N GLY A 57 8.59 21.03 35.50
CA GLY A 57 9.46 19.83 35.49
C GLY A 57 10.03 19.50 34.11
N SER A 58 9.25 19.67 33.05
CA SER A 58 9.70 19.47 31.66
C SER A 58 10.77 20.50 31.26
N ILE A 59 10.57 21.77 31.59
CA ILE A 59 11.56 22.84 31.36
C ILE A 59 12.84 22.58 32.15
N GLU A 60 12.74 22.12 33.41
CA GLU A 60 13.91 21.77 34.23
C GLU A 60 14.73 20.61 33.65
N SER A 61 14.05 19.58 33.12
CA SER A 61 14.69 18.46 32.45
C SER A 61 15.47 18.90 31.20
N GLN A 62 14.85 19.73 30.35
CA GLN A 62 15.48 20.24 29.13
C GLN A 62 16.66 21.18 29.42
N VAL A 63 16.52 22.07 30.40
CA VAL A 63 17.64 22.92 30.85
C VAL A 63 18.81 22.06 31.36
N SER A 64 18.53 20.98 32.09
CA SER A 64 19.56 20.06 32.57
C SER A 64 20.26 19.33 31.43
N SER A 65 19.51 18.92 30.41
CA SER A 65 20.08 18.30 29.19
C SER A 65 21.00 19.26 28.45
N ILE A 66 20.61 20.54 28.30
CA ILE A 66 21.44 21.56 27.63
C ILE A 66 22.70 21.84 28.44
N LYS A 67 22.61 21.93 29.77
CA LYS A 67 23.79 22.09 30.64
C LYS A 67 24.77 20.94 30.48
N SER A 68 24.28 19.69 30.46
CA SER A 68 25.13 18.52 30.20
C SER A 68 25.84 18.62 28.85
N SER A 69 25.15 19.07 27.79
CA SER A 69 25.76 19.27 26.47
C SER A 69 26.80 20.39 26.43
N VAL A 70 26.60 21.46 27.22
CA VAL A 70 27.58 22.55 27.37
C VAL A 70 28.80 22.05 28.15
N ASP A 71 28.61 21.37 29.28
CA ASP A 71 29.70 20.81 30.09
C ASP A 71 30.56 19.81 29.30
N GLU A 72 29.94 18.99 28.45
CA GLU A 72 30.64 18.08 27.53
C GLU A 72 31.48 18.81 26.47
N CYS A 73 31.03 19.99 26.02
CA CYS A 73 31.75 20.81 25.05
C CYS A 73 32.96 21.55 25.66
N TYR A 74 32.99 21.74 26.99
CA TYR A 74 34.07 22.42 27.71
C TYR A 74 34.92 21.50 28.61
N ALA A 75 34.68 20.18 28.59
CA ALA A 75 35.46 19.21 29.36
C ALA A 75 36.96 19.22 28.98
N GLU A 76 37.83 19.21 29.99
CA GLU A 76 39.28 19.43 29.88
C GLU A 76 39.96 18.59 28.77
N GLY A 77 40.48 19.26 27.74
CA GLY A 77 41.37 18.67 26.73
C GLY A 77 41.06 19.01 25.26
N GLY A 78 39.96 19.70 24.97
CA GLY A 78 39.63 20.17 23.62
C GLY A 78 40.35 21.47 23.24
N ASP A 79 41.07 21.47 22.12
CA ASP A 79 41.77 22.65 21.57
C ASP A 79 40.78 23.84 21.42
N VAL A 80 41.10 24.97 22.06
CA VAL A 80 40.21 26.14 22.29
C VAL A 80 39.95 26.95 20.99
N LYS A 81 40.08 26.34 19.81
CA LYS A 81 39.99 27.04 18.51
C LYS A 81 39.03 26.47 17.47
N THR A 82 38.24 25.42 17.77
CA THR A 82 37.32 24.83 16.77
C THR A 82 35.89 24.54 17.22
N HIS A 83 35.50 24.87 18.46
CA HIS A 83 34.12 24.68 18.90
C HIS A 83 33.29 25.95 18.67
N HIS A 84 32.76 26.10 17.45
CA HIS A 84 31.77 27.14 17.16
C HIS A 84 30.38 26.60 17.55
N ILE A 85 30.01 26.80 18.81
CA ILE A 85 28.65 26.49 19.29
C ILE A 85 27.71 27.55 18.72
N ASP A 86 26.81 27.15 17.83
CA ASP A 86 25.75 28.02 17.33
C ASP A 86 24.65 28.15 18.40
N VAL A 87 24.84 29.12 19.29
CA VAL A 87 23.89 29.47 20.36
C VAL A 87 22.51 29.84 19.79
N HIS A 88 22.43 30.31 18.54
CA HIS A 88 21.16 30.59 17.89
C HIS A 88 20.41 29.29 17.52
N ALA A 89 21.12 28.27 17.04
CA ALA A 89 20.54 26.96 16.76
C ALA A 89 20.00 26.30 18.05
N ILE A 90 20.79 26.30 19.12
CA ILE A 90 20.37 25.77 20.44
C ILE A 90 19.16 26.53 20.98
N LYS A 91 19.13 27.85 20.83
CA LYS A 91 17.99 28.69 21.23
C LYS A 91 16.72 28.36 20.45
N GLU A 92 16.82 28.12 19.15
CA GLU A 92 15.66 27.76 18.32
C GLU A 92 15.19 26.33 18.59
N ASP A 93 16.09 25.39 18.85
CA ASP A 93 15.75 24.01 19.19
C ASP A 93 15.08 23.93 20.56
N PHE A 94 15.57 24.69 21.55
CA PHE A 94 14.92 24.83 22.85
C PHE A 94 13.52 25.45 22.74
N LYS A 95 13.34 26.52 21.95
CA LYS A 95 12.02 27.11 21.71
C LYS A 95 11.05 26.13 21.07
N LYS A 96 11.49 25.33 20.09
CA LYS A 96 10.66 24.32 19.42
C LYS A 96 10.27 23.19 20.38
N ALA A 97 11.21 22.70 21.18
CA ALA A 97 10.95 21.67 22.17
C ALA A 97 9.91 22.15 23.22
N VAL A 98 10.10 23.37 23.74
CA VAL A 98 9.16 23.98 24.69
C VAL A 98 7.78 24.22 24.05
N ALA A 99 7.72 24.64 22.79
CA ALA A 99 6.45 24.88 22.09
C ALA A 99 5.66 23.58 21.83
N LEU A 100 6.37 22.48 21.53
CA LEU A 100 5.77 21.15 21.33
C LEU A 100 5.23 20.60 22.65
N GLU A 101 6.00 20.64 23.73
CA GLU A 101 5.55 20.18 25.05
C GLU A 101 4.40 21.03 25.60
N LEU A 102 4.41 22.33 25.32
CA LEU A 102 3.30 23.23 25.67
C LEU A 102 2.01 22.87 24.93
N SER A 103 2.09 22.34 23.71
CA SER A 103 0.90 21.90 22.96
C SER A 103 0.36 20.57 23.52
N VAL A 104 1.24 19.63 23.86
CA VAL A 104 0.88 18.34 24.50
C VAL A 104 0.19 18.58 25.84
N ALA A 105 0.78 19.41 26.71
CA ALA A 105 0.22 19.68 28.03
C ALA A 105 -1.11 20.48 27.96
N LYS A 106 -1.29 21.35 26.96
CA LYS A 106 -2.58 22.05 26.72
C LYS A 106 -3.71 21.09 26.35
N VAL A 107 -3.41 20.04 25.59
CA VAL A 107 -4.39 19.04 25.16
C VAL A 107 -4.83 18.15 26.33
N GLU A 108 -3.90 17.72 27.19
CA GLU A 108 -4.24 16.93 28.39
C GLU A 108 -5.21 17.67 29.32
N VAL A 109 -4.99 18.97 29.55
CA VAL A 109 -5.85 19.78 30.42
C VAL A 109 -7.23 20.01 29.81
N TYR A 110 -7.29 20.21 28.49
CA TYR A 110 -8.54 20.40 27.77
C TYR A 110 -9.47 19.18 27.90
N GLU A 111 -8.92 17.96 27.80
CA GLU A 111 -9.72 16.74 27.92
C GLU A 111 -10.21 16.46 29.35
N VAL A 112 -9.39 16.78 30.37
CA VAL A 112 -9.81 16.62 31.78
C VAL A 112 -10.92 17.63 32.15
N SER A 113 -10.81 18.87 31.70
CA SER A 113 -11.78 19.93 32.02
C SER A 113 -13.12 19.79 31.28
N LYS A 114 -13.14 19.11 30.12
CA LYS A 114 -14.36 18.78 29.36
C LYS A 114 -15.26 17.75 30.08
N SER A 115 -14.70 16.91 30.94
CA SER A 115 -15.44 15.86 31.65
C SER A 115 -16.31 16.35 32.83
N ASN A 116 -16.14 17.61 33.27
CA ASN A 116 -16.75 18.13 34.51
C ASN A 116 -17.93 19.13 34.33
N ALA A 117 -18.39 19.44 33.12
CA ALA A 117 -19.42 20.46 32.90
C ALA A 117 -20.82 19.88 32.57
N THR A 118 -21.74 19.92 33.55
CA THR A 118 -23.15 19.50 33.38
C THR A 118 -24.06 20.71 33.07
N LYS A 119 -24.76 20.68 31.92
CA LYS A 119 -25.93 21.46 31.41
C LYS A 119 -26.40 22.74 32.16
N VAL A 120 -26.85 23.77 31.40
CA VAL A 120 -28.26 24.30 31.35
C VAL A 120 -28.36 25.60 30.50
N GLN A 121 -29.61 25.92 30.12
CA GLN A 121 -30.24 26.73 29.06
C GLN A 121 -30.13 28.28 29.10
N VAL A 122 -30.53 28.88 27.96
CA VAL A 122 -30.53 30.32 27.60
C VAL A 122 -31.88 30.98 27.84
N GLY A 123 -31.87 32.23 28.32
CA GLY A 123 -32.99 33.18 28.26
C GLY A 123 -32.53 34.61 27.91
N GLN A 124 -33.23 35.25 26.97
CA GLN A 124 -33.16 36.66 26.49
C GLN A 124 -33.83 37.62 27.51
N ALA A 125 -33.69 38.96 27.56
CA ALA A 125 -32.94 40.01 26.84
C ALA A 125 -33.05 41.37 27.61
N ALA A 126 -32.32 42.37 27.09
CA ALA A 126 -32.66 43.81 26.96
C ALA A 126 -32.41 44.80 28.11
N GLY A 127 -31.66 45.87 27.77
CA GLY A 127 -31.79 47.20 28.40
C GLY A 127 -30.47 47.84 28.80
N ASP A 128 -30.15 48.96 28.17
CA ASP A 128 -28.92 49.76 28.23
C ASP A 128 -28.31 50.05 29.62
N SER A 129 -26.97 50.15 29.59
CA SER A 129 -26.05 50.73 30.58
C SER A 129 -25.42 49.80 31.62
N GLU A 130 -24.81 48.70 31.15
CA GLU A 130 -23.66 48.02 31.77
C GLU A 130 -22.98 47.12 30.71
N ILE A 131 -21.66 47.22 30.53
CA ILE A 131 -20.92 46.16 29.81
C ILE A 131 -20.76 45.01 30.81
N VAL A 132 -21.75 44.13 30.80
CA VAL A 132 -21.57 42.74 31.23
C VAL A 132 -20.79 42.07 30.11
N ILE A 133 -19.68 41.40 30.44
CA ILE A 133 -18.94 40.55 29.50
C ILE A 133 -19.85 39.37 29.15
N ASP A 134 -20.67 39.57 28.12
CA ASP A 134 -21.32 38.52 27.38
C ASP A 134 -20.26 37.90 26.47
N VAL A 135 -20.02 36.59 26.61
CA VAL A 135 -19.02 35.84 25.85
C VAL A 135 -19.58 35.60 24.44
N SER A 136 -19.74 36.69 23.69
CA SER A 136 -19.79 36.66 22.23
C SER A 136 -18.35 36.55 21.72
N LYS A 137 -17.97 35.29 21.50
CA LYS A 137 -17.05 34.81 20.45
C LYS A 137 -16.07 35.85 19.89
N SER A 138 -14.81 35.78 20.33
CA SER A 138 -13.68 35.96 19.41
C SER A 138 -13.25 34.59 18.91
N SER A 139 -13.70 34.27 17.70
CA SER A 139 -13.02 33.41 16.72
C SER A 139 -12.52 32.06 17.22
N GLN A 140 -13.48 31.16 17.40
CA GLN A 140 -13.31 29.76 17.05
C GLN A 140 -12.61 29.63 15.67
N GLN A 141 -11.34 29.22 15.65
CA GLN A 141 -10.96 28.07 14.82
C GLN A 141 -10.99 26.85 15.74
N VAL A 142 -12.15 26.52 16.31
CA VAL A 142 -12.83 25.30 15.85
C VAL A 142 -12.56 25.11 14.36
N VAL A 143 -11.69 24.17 14.01
CA VAL A 143 -11.89 23.43 12.76
C VAL A 143 -13.28 22.86 12.92
N LYS A 144 -14.28 23.58 12.41
CA LYS A 144 -15.60 23.01 12.20
C LYS A 144 -15.26 21.85 11.27
N GLN A 145 -15.40 20.61 11.73
CA GLN A 145 -15.74 19.55 10.80
C GLN A 145 -17.00 20.07 10.11
N GLN A 146 -16.80 20.65 8.94
CA GLN A 146 -17.84 21.19 8.11
C GLN A 146 -18.66 19.96 7.74
N GLU A 147 -19.88 19.88 8.25
CA GLU A 147 -20.77 18.76 7.93
C GLU A 147 -20.89 18.70 6.41
N VAL A 148 -20.32 17.66 5.82
CA VAL A 148 -20.28 17.52 4.36
C VAL A 148 -21.71 17.24 3.92
N VAL A 149 -22.28 18.08 3.06
CA VAL A 149 -23.63 17.88 2.53
C VAL A 149 -23.50 17.28 1.14
N TYR A 150 -23.94 16.04 0.97
CA TYR A 150 -23.90 15.37 -0.32
C TYR A 150 -25.14 15.67 -1.15
N GLU A 151 -24.92 16.09 -2.39
CA GLU A 151 -25.99 16.52 -3.32
C GLU A 151 -26.27 15.50 -4.42
N SER A 152 -25.28 14.66 -4.77
CA SER A 152 -25.37 13.53 -5.71
C SER A 152 -24.37 12.43 -5.35
N VAL A 153 -24.43 11.28 -6.03
CA VAL A 153 -23.47 10.16 -5.85
C VAL A 153 -22.06 10.59 -6.27
N GLU A 154 -21.92 11.28 -7.40
CA GLU A 154 -20.64 11.77 -7.93
C GLU A 154 -20.03 12.83 -7.01
N HIS A 155 -20.86 13.76 -6.50
CA HIS A 155 -20.43 14.74 -5.51
C HIS A 155 -19.98 14.05 -4.22
N ALA A 156 -20.69 13.00 -3.78
CA ALA A 156 -20.30 12.22 -2.61
C ALA A 156 -18.98 11.48 -2.80
N GLN A 157 -18.75 10.89 -3.97
CA GLN A 157 -17.50 10.20 -4.28
C GLN A 157 -16.31 11.18 -4.25
N GLU A 158 -16.43 12.33 -4.91
CA GLU A 158 -15.35 13.32 -5.01
C GLU A 158 -15.02 13.95 -3.65
N GLU A 159 -16.03 14.41 -2.89
CA GLU A 159 -15.77 15.01 -1.58
C GLU A 159 -15.29 13.98 -0.55
N THR A 160 -15.79 12.73 -0.60
CA THR A 160 -15.25 11.65 0.25
C THR A 160 -13.79 11.37 -0.07
N LYS A 161 -13.45 11.25 -1.35
CA LYS A 161 -12.06 11.06 -1.81
C LYS A 161 -11.16 12.18 -1.29
N LYS A 162 -11.59 13.43 -1.41
CA LYS A 162 -10.85 14.62 -0.97
C LYS A 162 -10.63 14.66 0.54
N VAL A 163 -11.66 14.39 1.34
CA VAL A 163 -11.55 14.36 2.81
C VAL A 163 -10.60 13.25 3.25
N LEU A 164 -10.76 12.03 2.70
CA LEU A 164 -9.88 10.91 3.01
C LEU A 164 -8.43 11.17 2.60
N THR A 165 -8.21 11.71 1.39
CA THR A 165 -6.87 12.07 0.89
C THR A 165 -6.19 13.09 1.80
N CYS A 166 -6.93 14.08 2.31
CA CYS A 166 -6.40 15.07 3.25
C CYS A 166 -5.96 14.41 4.57
N ALA A 167 -6.84 13.62 5.19
CA ALA A 167 -6.57 12.93 6.46
C ALA A 167 -5.38 11.96 6.35
N VAL A 168 -5.33 11.18 5.26
CA VAL A 168 -4.22 10.27 4.96
C VAL A 168 -2.91 11.03 4.71
N GLY A 169 -2.97 12.15 3.97
CA GLY A 169 -1.79 12.99 3.71
C GLY A 169 -1.21 13.65 4.98
N GLU A 170 -2.06 14.04 5.94
CA GLU A 170 -1.61 14.50 7.26
C GLU A 170 -0.95 13.37 8.04
N THR A 171 -1.52 12.17 8.00
CA THR A 171 -0.96 10.96 8.62
C THR A 171 0.43 10.63 8.08
N GLN A 172 0.59 10.69 6.75
CA GLN A 172 1.87 10.46 6.08
C GLN A 172 2.95 11.42 6.58
N LYS A 173 2.63 12.70 6.73
CA LYS A 173 3.58 13.70 7.27
C LYS A 173 3.95 13.42 8.71
N LYS A 174 2.98 13.07 9.56
CA LYS A 174 3.22 12.74 10.97
C LYS A 174 4.12 11.52 11.11
N LEU A 175 3.84 10.44 10.36
CA LEU A 175 4.67 9.23 10.40
C LEU A 175 6.06 9.46 9.82
N ALA A 176 6.21 10.26 8.76
CA ALA A 176 7.52 10.61 8.22
C ALA A 176 8.40 11.33 9.27
N PHE A 177 7.83 12.33 9.95
CA PHE A 177 8.50 13.04 11.03
C PHE A 177 8.81 12.14 12.24
N TRP A 178 7.88 11.27 12.61
CA TRP A 178 8.08 10.30 13.67
C TRP A 178 9.22 9.32 13.37
N TYR A 179 9.33 8.83 12.12
CA TYR A 179 10.47 8.02 11.71
C TYR A 179 11.80 8.78 11.82
N ASP A 180 11.84 10.07 11.47
CA ASP A 180 13.06 10.90 11.61
C ASP A 180 13.54 10.95 13.06
N ILE A 181 12.59 11.13 14.00
CA ILE A 181 12.88 11.15 15.44
C ILE A 181 13.34 9.78 15.92
N LEU A 182 12.62 8.71 15.58
CA LEU A 182 12.92 7.35 16.02
C LEU A 182 14.33 6.93 15.60
N PHE A 183 14.62 7.01 14.30
CA PHE A 183 15.92 6.60 13.78
C PHE A 183 17.04 7.58 14.18
N GLY A 184 16.72 8.86 14.40
CA GLY A 184 17.64 9.81 15.02
C GLY A 184 18.05 9.40 16.44
N LYS A 185 17.07 9.05 17.29
CA LYS A 185 17.31 8.54 18.66
C LYS A 185 18.17 7.27 18.63
N ILE A 186 17.83 6.29 17.79
CA ILE A 186 18.58 5.02 17.68
C ILE A 186 20.03 5.23 17.21
N ARG A 187 20.27 6.12 16.24
CA ARG A 187 21.62 6.44 15.75
C ARG A 187 22.47 7.18 16.79
N SER A 188 21.82 7.95 17.68
CA SER A 188 22.51 8.73 18.72
C SER A 188 23.02 7.88 19.88
N ILE A 189 22.57 6.63 20.01
CA ILE A 189 23.00 5.70 21.06
C ILE A 189 24.51 5.47 20.97
N ARG A 190 25.22 5.80 22.06
CA ARG A 190 26.62 5.42 22.26
C ARG A 190 26.68 4.25 23.22
N PHE A 191 27.23 3.12 22.80
CA PHE A 191 27.22 1.90 23.61
C PHE A 191 28.63 1.42 23.95
N SER A 192 28.79 0.94 25.19
CA SER A 192 30.00 0.31 25.70
C SER A 192 30.03 -1.21 25.44
N SER A 193 28.88 -1.81 25.15
CA SER A 193 28.72 -3.23 24.77
C SER A 193 27.43 -3.45 23.97
N ALA A 194 27.36 -4.53 23.18
CA ALA A 194 26.16 -4.88 22.43
C ALA A 194 24.93 -5.12 23.33
N ALA A 195 25.12 -5.60 24.55
CA ALA A 195 24.03 -5.79 25.52
C ALA A 195 23.43 -4.46 26.00
N ALA A 196 24.29 -3.45 26.24
CA ALA A 196 23.84 -2.11 26.61
C ALA A 196 23.11 -1.42 25.44
N TYR A 197 23.63 -1.58 24.22
CA TYR A 197 22.96 -1.08 23.01
C TYR A 197 21.55 -1.64 22.87
N LYS A 198 21.41 -2.97 23.00
CA LYS A 198 20.12 -3.64 22.91
C LYS A 198 19.12 -3.11 23.94
N GLN A 199 19.54 -2.95 25.20
CA GLN A 199 18.66 -2.46 26.25
C GLN A 199 18.14 -1.05 25.96
N GLU A 200 18.99 -0.15 25.46
CA GLU A 200 18.56 1.20 25.06
C GLU A 200 17.64 1.18 23.84
N VAL A 201 17.94 0.36 22.83
CA VAL A 201 17.07 0.16 21.67
C VAL A 201 15.70 -0.34 22.11
N ASP A 202 15.63 -1.31 23.02
CA ASP A 202 14.36 -1.86 23.51
C ASP A 202 13.49 -0.78 24.19
N VAL A 203 14.09 0.12 24.96
CA VAL A 203 13.38 1.24 25.60
C VAL A 203 12.87 2.25 24.56
N ILE A 204 13.70 2.61 23.59
CA ILE A 204 13.34 3.58 22.54
C ILE A 204 12.22 3.01 21.65
N VAL A 205 12.34 1.73 21.26
CA VAL A 205 11.33 1.03 20.45
C VAL A 205 10.00 0.97 21.19
N ALA A 206 9.98 0.62 22.47
CA ALA A 206 8.75 0.56 23.26
C ALA A 206 8.02 1.92 23.29
N GLY A 207 8.73 3.02 23.57
CA GLY A 207 8.14 4.36 23.55
C GLY A 207 7.68 4.79 22.15
N ALA A 208 8.43 4.44 21.10
CA ALA A 208 8.07 4.77 19.72
C ALA A 208 6.80 4.06 19.25
N LEU A 209 6.54 2.84 19.70
CA LEU A 209 5.30 2.12 19.41
C LEU A 209 4.06 2.77 20.06
N GLU A 210 4.22 3.36 21.24
CA GLU A 210 3.17 4.16 21.89
C GLU A 210 2.92 5.47 21.12
N GLU A 211 3.99 6.18 20.71
CA GLU A 211 3.91 7.38 19.88
C GLU A 211 3.19 7.08 18.54
N ALA A 212 3.54 5.99 17.87
CA ALA A 212 2.90 5.56 16.62
C ALA A 212 1.40 5.24 16.83
N ALA A 213 1.04 4.60 17.94
CA ALA A 213 -0.36 4.31 18.27
C ALA A 213 -1.20 5.60 18.42
N VAL A 214 -0.61 6.64 19.01
CA VAL A 214 -1.26 7.96 19.13
C VAL A 214 -1.48 8.58 17.75
N ILE A 215 -0.47 8.57 16.88
CA ILE A 215 -0.59 9.10 15.51
C ILE A 215 -1.74 8.41 14.76
N ILE A 216 -1.80 7.07 14.80
CA ILE A 216 -2.85 6.30 14.12
C ILE A 216 -4.23 6.59 14.72
N LYS A 217 -4.34 6.72 16.04
CA LYS A 217 -5.61 7.06 16.70
C LYS A 217 -6.13 8.46 16.30
N GLU A 218 -5.25 9.44 16.21
CA GLU A 218 -5.60 10.78 15.71
C GLU A 218 -6.06 10.71 14.25
N SER A 219 -5.35 9.96 13.41
CA SER A 219 -5.69 9.76 12.00
C SER A 219 -7.07 9.13 11.81
N LYS A 220 -7.41 8.13 12.62
CA LYS A 220 -8.75 7.52 12.62
C LYS A 220 -9.84 8.53 12.93
N SER A 221 -9.60 9.43 13.89
CA SER A 221 -10.55 10.49 14.25
C SER A 221 -10.76 11.49 13.10
N SER A 222 -9.74 11.72 12.26
CA SER A 222 -9.85 12.54 11.05
C SER A 222 -10.61 11.85 9.92
N VAL A 223 -10.56 10.51 9.84
CA VAL A 223 -11.31 9.70 8.87
C VAL A 223 -12.79 9.56 9.24
N GLU A 224 -13.11 9.56 10.54
CA GLU A 224 -14.49 9.60 11.07
C GLU A 224 -15.09 11.02 10.98
N PHE A 225 -15.29 11.50 9.76
CA PHE A 225 -15.92 12.82 9.53
C PHE A 225 -17.45 12.72 9.49
N LYS A 226 -18.12 13.80 9.89
CA LYS A 226 -19.59 13.92 9.86
C LYS A 226 -20.08 14.37 8.49
N TYR A 227 -21.17 13.77 8.02
CA TYR A 227 -21.81 14.12 6.76
C TYR A 227 -23.34 14.07 6.89
N SER A 228 -24.01 14.72 5.94
CA SER A 228 -25.46 14.67 5.74
C SER A 228 -25.77 14.45 4.26
N VAL A 229 -26.90 13.81 3.98
CA VAL A 229 -27.33 13.50 2.61
C VAL A 229 -28.54 14.36 2.29
N SER A 230 -28.51 15.10 1.18
CA SER A 230 -29.64 15.93 0.77
C SER A 230 -30.83 15.06 0.35
N GLY A 231 -32.05 15.59 0.45
CA GLY A 231 -33.27 14.87 0.06
C GLY A 231 -33.38 14.54 -1.44
N SER A 232 -32.48 15.08 -2.28
CA SER A 232 -32.40 14.79 -3.72
C SER A 232 -31.44 13.66 -4.08
N CYS A 233 -30.69 13.14 -3.10
CA CYS A 233 -29.66 12.13 -3.30
C CYS A 233 -30.20 10.71 -3.11
N SER A 234 -29.55 9.70 -3.72
CA SER A 234 -29.93 8.30 -3.52
C SER A 234 -29.81 7.91 -2.05
N THR A 235 -30.75 7.11 -1.55
CA THR A 235 -30.72 6.57 -0.19
C THR A 235 -29.50 5.69 0.08
N GLU A 236 -28.83 5.22 -0.97
CA GLU A 236 -27.65 4.35 -0.89
C GLU A 236 -26.35 5.13 -0.59
N VAL A 237 -26.31 6.45 -0.84
CA VAL A 237 -25.07 7.25 -0.69
C VAL A 237 -24.55 7.28 0.74
N ALA A 238 -25.45 7.28 1.74
CA ALA A 238 -25.03 7.19 3.13
C ALA A 238 -24.26 5.88 3.38
N SER A 239 -24.77 4.75 2.86
CA SER A 239 -24.15 3.45 3.04
C SER A 239 -22.82 3.31 2.29
N THR A 240 -22.69 3.87 1.09
CA THR A 240 -21.42 3.83 0.33
C THR A 240 -20.32 4.64 1.00
N VAL A 241 -20.67 5.79 1.61
CA VAL A 241 -19.75 6.61 2.39
C VAL A 241 -19.32 5.89 3.67
N GLU A 242 -20.24 5.23 4.39
CA GLU A 242 -19.92 4.41 5.57
C GLU A 242 -18.94 3.28 5.22
N VAL A 243 -19.16 2.59 4.09
CA VAL A 243 -18.24 1.54 3.61
C VAL A 243 -16.85 2.11 3.32
N ALA A 244 -16.78 3.27 2.65
CA ALA A 244 -15.49 3.93 2.39
C ALA A 244 -14.76 4.35 3.69
N GLN A 245 -15.47 4.97 4.65
CA GLN A 245 -14.89 5.33 5.94
C GLN A 245 -14.39 4.10 6.69
N LYS A 246 -15.21 3.04 6.77
CA LYS A 246 -14.84 1.77 7.40
C LYS A 246 -13.58 1.18 6.77
N GLN A 247 -13.50 1.15 5.44
CA GLN A 247 -12.32 0.63 4.74
C GLN A 247 -11.06 1.45 5.02
N ALA A 248 -11.17 2.78 5.10
CA ALA A 248 -10.05 3.64 5.47
C ALA A 248 -9.59 3.40 6.92
N LEU A 249 -10.51 3.17 7.86
CA LEU A 249 -10.19 2.83 9.25
C LEU A 249 -9.45 1.49 9.36
N GLU A 250 -9.96 0.44 8.69
CA GLU A 250 -9.30 -0.87 8.62
C GLU A 250 -7.91 -0.77 7.97
N SER A 251 -7.75 0.13 7.01
CA SER A 251 -6.45 0.38 6.38
C SER A 251 -5.43 0.99 7.34
N LEU A 252 -5.87 1.94 8.18
CA LEU A 252 -5.02 2.54 9.22
C LEU A 252 -4.62 1.50 10.29
N ASP A 253 -5.49 0.54 10.61
CA ASP A 253 -5.14 -0.57 11.50
C ASP A 253 -4.04 -1.45 10.92
N SER A 254 -4.15 -1.84 9.66
CA SER A 254 -3.13 -2.64 8.99
C SER A 254 -1.81 -1.88 8.81
N ILE A 255 -1.86 -0.57 8.55
CA ILE A 255 -0.66 0.28 8.52
C ILE A 255 0.03 0.29 9.89
N TYR A 256 -0.72 0.34 10.99
CA TYR A 256 -0.15 0.24 12.33
C TYR A 256 0.53 -1.13 12.57
N VAL A 257 -0.04 -2.21 12.04
CA VAL A 257 0.60 -3.54 12.07
C VAL A 257 1.93 -3.52 11.31
N ILE A 258 1.96 -2.97 10.08
CA ILE A 258 3.20 -2.83 9.29
C ILE A 258 4.26 -2.05 10.08
N VAL A 259 3.90 -0.89 10.65
CA VAL A 259 4.81 -0.06 11.45
C VAL A 259 5.34 -0.86 12.64
N THR A 260 4.46 -1.58 13.35
CA THR A 260 4.83 -2.36 14.54
C THR A 260 5.80 -3.49 14.19
N GLU A 261 5.53 -4.25 13.12
CA GLU A 261 6.41 -5.34 12.67
C GLU A 261 7.80 -4.83 12.27
N GLN A 262 7.86 -3.73 11.51
CA GLN A 262 9.14 -3.18 11.03
C GLN A 262 9.96 -2.56 12.17
N VAL A 263 9.33 -1.84 13.10
CA VAL A 263 10.03 -1.30 14.28
C VAL A 263 10.52 -2.43 15.20
N SER A 264 9.73 -3.49 15.38
CA SER A 264 10.13 -4.63 16.21
C SER A 264 11.35 -5.37 15.63
N ALA A 265 11.52 -5.39 14.30
CA ALA A 265 12.70 -5.97 13.65
C ALA A 265 14.03 -5.28 14.06
N ILE A 266 13.97 -4.02 14.51
CA ILE A 266 15.15 -3.28 15.01
C ILE A 266 15.71 -3.96 16.28
N GLN A 267 14.85 -4.48 17.16
CA GLN A 267 15.25 -5.16 18.39
C GLN A 267 16.02 -6.46 18.09
N GLU A 268 15.65 -7.15 17.02
CA GLU A 268 16.32 -8.35 16.56
C GLU A 268 17.72 -8.02 16.00
N ILE A 269 17.83 -6.95 15.21
CA ILE A 269 19.11 -6.44 14.68
C ILE A 269 20.05 -6.00 15.81
N ALA A 270 19.52 -5.30 16.82
CA ALA A 270 20.28 -4.83 17.98
C ALA A 270 20.87 -5.97 18.83
N SER A 271 20.42 -7.22 18.62
CA SER A 271 20.96 -8.41 19.27
C SER A 271 22.24 -8.96 18.62
N THR A 272 22.71 -8.36 17.51
CA THR A 272 23.94 -8.77 16.82
C THR A 272 25.20 -8.17 17.45
N ALA A 273 26.38 -8.76 17.21
CA ALA A 273 27.61 -8.41 17.95
C ALA A 273 28.44 -7.26 17.36
N ASP A 274 28.20 -6.89 16.09
CA ASP A 274 29.04 -5.94 15.35
C ASP A 274 28.35 -4.58 15.19
N ALA A 275 28.97 -3.55 15.76
CA ALA A 275 28.50 -2.16 15.77
C ALA A 275 28.25 -1.57 14.39
N GLN A 276 29.15 -1.86 13.43
CA GLN A 276 29.05 -1.32 12.09
C GLN A 276 27.92 -2.02 11.32
N VAL A 277 27.83 -3.34 11.47
CA VAL A 277 26.76 -4.15 10.87
C VAL A 277 25.38 -3.75 11.41
N ILE A 278 25.26 -3.41 12.69
CA ILE A 278 24.02 -2.90 13.29
C ILE A 278 23.57 -1.60 12.60
N GLN A 279 24.45 -0.62 12.46
CA GLN A 279 24.11 0.69 11.89
C GLN A 279 23.71 0.59 10.41
N GLU A 280 24.40 -0.26 9.64
CA GLU A 280 24.05 -0.55 8.26
C GLU A 280 22.65 -1.21 8.19
N LYS A 281 22.39 -2.24 9.00
CA LYS A 281 21.08 -2.92 9.05
C LYS A 281 19.93 -2.01 9.49
N ILE A 282 20.16 -1.10 10.44
CA ILE A 282 19.15 -0.15 10.91
C ILE A 282 18.78 0.85 9.81
N THR A 283 19.77 1.33 9.05
CA THR A 283 19.52 2.24 7.92
C THR A 283 18.70 1.54 6.84
N ILE A 284 18.95 0.27 6.59
CA ILE A 284 18.15 -0.54 5.66
C ILE A 284 16.70 -0.68 6.14
N VAL A 285 16.49 -1.02 7.41
CA VAL A 285 15.13 -1.15 7.98
C VAL A 285 14.40 0.18 7.96
N GLU A 286 15.08 1.30 8.21
CA GLU A 286 14.48 2.63 8.09
C GLU A 286 13.93 2.88 6.68
N GLU A 287 14.76 2.70 5.66
CA GLU A 287 14.37 2.97 4.28
C GLU A 287 13.20 2.07 3.84
N GLN A 288 13.24 0.79 4.21
CA GLN A 288 12.17 -0.17 3.92
C GLN A 288 10.87 0.19 4.67
N SER A 289 10.96 0.50 5.97
CA SER A 289 9.81 0.83 6.81
C SER A 289 9.09 2.08 6.31
N ARG A 290 9.85 3.13 5.97
CA ARG A 290 9.31 4.37 5.40
C ARG A 290 8.60 4.11 4.08
N ARG A 291 9.25 3.41 3.15
CA ARG A 291 8.70 3.15 1.81
C ARG A 291 7.41 2.34 1.89
N LYS A 292 7.39 1.25 2.67
CA LYS A 292 6.20 0.39 2.85
C LYS A 292 5.03 1.17 3.47
N THR A 293 5.30 1.93 4.53
CA THR A 293 4.27 2.76 5.20
C THR A 293 3.71 3.82 4.25
N GLN A 294 4.59 4.49 3.51
CA GLN A 294 4.21 5.51 2.54
C GLN A 294 3.35 4.92 1.41
N ALA A 295 3.79 3.82 0.80
CA ALA A 295 3.05 3.18 -0.29
C ALA A 295 1.66 2.71 0.17
N ALA A 296 1.55 2.14 1.37
CA ALA A 296 0.27 1.72 1.95
C ALA A 296 -0.68 2.92 2.20
N LEU A 297 -0.16 4.05 2.68
CA LEU A 297 -0.95 5.26 2.87
C LEU A 297 -1.40 5.86 1.54
N GLU A 298 -0.53 5.96 0.54
CA GLU A 298 -0.82 6.59 -0.76
C GLU A 298 -2.06 5.98 -1.45
N ILE A 299 -2.26 4.67 -1.31
CA ILE A 299 -3.40 3.96 -1.91
C ILE A 299 -4.65 3.92 -1.03
N THR A 300 -4.54 4.22 0.28
CA THR A 300 -5.63 4.03 1.26
C THR A 300 -6.90 4.80 0.89
N ALA A 301 -6.78 6.05 0.44
CA ALA A 301 -7.94 6.84 0.06
C ALA A 301 -8.62 6.30 -1.21
N GLU A 302 -7.83 5.85 -2.19
CA GLU A 302 -8.34 5.31 -3.45
C GLU A 302 -9.02 3.95 -3.27
N THR A 303 -8.43 3.06 -2.47
CA THR A 303 -9.02 1.74 -2.19
C THR A 303 -10.27 1.84 -1.32
N ALA A 304 -10.31 2.78 -0.36
CA ALA A 304 -11.51 3.09 0.40
C ALA A 304 -12.66 3.58 -0.47
N VAL A 305 -12.39 4.51 -1.39
CA VAL A 305 -13.39 4.99 -2.35
C VAL A 305 -13.83 3.89 -3.29
N SER A 306 -12.90 3.06 -3.78
CA SER A 306 -13.22 1.91 -4.62
C SER A 306 -14.14 0.91 -3.91
N ALA A 307 -13.91 0.69 -2.61
CA ALA A 307 -14.76 -0.18 -1.81
C ALA A 307 -16.17 0.37 -1.64
N GLY A 308 -16.28 1.66 -1.32
CA GLY A 308 -17.58 2.30 -1.10
C GLY A 308 -18.39 2.52 -2.37
N PHE A 309 -17.77 3.03 -3.43
CA PHE A 309 -18.47 3.57 -4.61
C PHE A 309 -18.39 2.66 -5.84
N GLU A 310 -17.39 1.78 -5.93
CA GLU A 310 -17.21 0.88 -7.08
C GLU A 310 -17.57 -0.57 -6.74
N GLY A 311 -17.95 -0.83 -5.48
CA GLY A 311 -18.29 -2.17 -5.02
C GLY A 311 -17.13 -3.16 -5.13
N LYS A 312 -15.88 -2.69 -4.94
CA LYS A 312 -14.71 -3.56 -4.86
C LYS A 312 -14.51 -4.07 -3.43
N THR A 313 -14.03 -5.29 -3.29
CA THR A 313 -13.59 -5.85 -2.01
C THR A 313 -12.11 -5.56 -1.82
N VAL A 314 -11.75 -4.97 -0.70
CA VAL A 314 -10.35 -4.70 -0.33
C VAL A 314 -10.00 -5.60 0.85
N THR A 315 -8.93 -6.37 0.71
CA THR A 315 -8.42 -7.26 1.76
C THR A 315 -6.94 -7.00 1.98
N TRP A 316 -6.48 -7.19 3.21
CA TRP A 316 -5.05 -7.13 3.53
C TRP A 316 -4.46 -8.52 3.44
N VAL A 317 -3.41 -8.66 2.62
CA VAL A 317 -2.76 -9.93 2.35
C VAL A 317 -1.30 -9.84 2.77
N GLU A 318 -0.84 -10.84 3.51
CA GLU A 318 0.57 -10.99 3.88
C GLU A 318 1.37 -11.45 2.65
N THR A 319 2.51 -10.81 2.39
CA THR A 319 3.45 -11.26 1.37
C THR A 319 3.98 -12.64 1.73
N ALA A 320 4.02 -13.52 0.75
CA ALA A 320 4.56 -14.85 0.93
C ALA A 320 6.08 -14.87 0.76
N GLN A 321 6.71 -15.90 1.31
CA GLN A 321 8.14 -16.08 1.19
C GLN A 321 8.51 -16.58 -0.22
N ILE A 322 9.35 -15.81 -0.91
CA ILE A 322 9.98 -16.26 -2.16
C ILE A 322 11.20 -17.14 -1.84
N PRO A 323 11.31 -18.36 -2.42
CA PRO A 323 12.45 -19.22 -2.18
C PRO A 323 13.78 -18.59 -2.63
N ALA A 324 14.85 -18.81 -1.87
CA ALA A 324 16.20 -18.31 -2.19
C ALA A 324 16.72 -18.74 -3.57
N SER A 325 16.15 -19.82 -4.15
CA SER A 325 16.47 -20.25 -5.51
C SER A 325 16.06 -19.26 -6.60
N PHE A 326 15.22 -18.26 -6.29
CA PHE A 326 14.85 -17.19 -7.21
C PHE A 326 15.90 -16.07 -7.27
N LYS A 327 16.97 -16.12 -6.48
CA LYS A 327 17.99 -15.06 -6.43
C LYS A 327 18.63 -14.77 -7.78
N ASP A 328 18.76 -15.75 -8.66
CA ASP A 328 19.43 -15.60 -9.96
C ASP A 328 18.45 -15.32 -11.12
N VAL A 329 17.14 -15.22 -10.83
CA VAL A 329 16.13 -14.92 -11.85
C VAL A 329 16.32 -13.50 -12.37
N LYS A 330 16.38 -13.37 -13.70
CA LYS A 330 16.53 -12.11 -14.44
C LYS A 330 15.31 -11.85 -15.32
N VAL A 331 14.64 -12.89 -15.78
CA VAL A 331 13.52 -12.78 -16.72
C VAL A 331 12.30 -13.52 -16.20
N PHE A 332 11.16 -12.83 -16.19
CA PHE A 332 9.85 -13.37 -15.95
C PHE A 332 9.10 -13.51 -17.28
N ALA A 333 8.86 -14.75 -17.68
CA ALA A 333 8.06 -15.09 -18.84
C ALA A 333 6.62 -15.39 -18.43
N PHE A 334 5.73 -14.50 -18.81
CA PHE A 334 4.31 -14.62 -18.54
C PHE A 334 3.65 -15.34 -19.71
N ASP A 335 3.14 -16.54 -19.45
CA ASP A 335 2.12 -17.11 -20.32
C ASP A 335 0.90 -16.17 -20.30
N VAL A 336 0.27 -15.95 -21.44
CA VAL A 336 -0.77 -14.91 -21.54
C VAL A 336 -2.15 -15.48 -21.30
N VAL A 337 -2.50 -16.59 -21.94
CA VAL A 337 -3.87 -17.13 -21.94
C VAL A 337 -4.19 -17.75 -20.58
N ASP A 338 -5.37 -17.46 -20.04
CA ASP A 338 -5.84 -17.92 -18.71
C ASP A 338 -4.92 -17.53 -17.54
N THR A 339 -3.85 -16.75 -17.77
CA THR A 339 -2.88 -16.29 -16.76
C THR A 339 -2.94 -14.77 -16.62
N ILE A 340 -2.93 -14.07 -17.76
CA ILE A 340 -2.96 -12.60 -17.85
C ILE A 340 -4.29 -12.13 -18.43
N VAL A 341 -4.78 -12.77 -19.50
CA VAL A 341 -6.08 -12.47 -20.11
C VAL A 341 -7.16 -13.42 -19.61
N ASN A 342 -8.34 -12.88 -19.31
CA ASN A 342 -9.52 -13.64 -18.92
C ASN A 342 -10.42 -13.87 -20.15
N TYR A 343 -10.07 -14.89 -20.95
CA TYR A 343 -10.85 -15.18 -22.15
C TYR A 343 -12.25 -15.68 -21.81
N ARG A 344 -12.42 -16.43 -20.72
CA ARG A 344 -13.72 -16.97 -20.31
C ARG A 344 -14.73 -15.86 -20.09
N LEU A 345 -14.36 -14.83 -19.33
CA LEU A 345 -15.19 -13.65 -19.10
C LEU A 345 -15.46 -12.89 -20.41
N THR A 346 -14.42 -12.60 -21.19
CA THR A 346 -14.55 -11.77 -22.40
C THR A 346 -15.43 -12.44 -23.45
N ILE A 347 -15.19 -13.72 -23.73
CA ILE A 347 -15.92 -14.46 -24.75
C ILE A 347 -17.35 -14.74 -24.27
N SER A 348 -17.57 -15.02 -22.98
CA SER A 348 -18.92 -15.15 -22.43
C SER A 348 -19.72 -13.86 -22.55
N LYS A 349 -19.12 -12.70 -22.25
CA LYS A 349 -19.75 -11.38 -22.49
C LYS A 349 -20.14 -11.19 -23.95
N ALA A 350 -19.23 -11.49 -24.88
CA ALA A 350 -19.49 -11.41 -26.31
C ALA A 350 -20.62 -12.36 -26.75
N TRP A 351 -20.65 -13.58 -26.20
CA TRP A 351 -21.71 -14.55 -26.42
C TRP A 351 -23.07 -14.01 -25.97
N TYR A 352 -23.20 -13.57 -24.72
CA TYR A 352 -24.47 -13.07 -24.20
C TYR A 352 -24.96 -11.83 -24.93
N GLN A 353 -24.06 -10.91 -25.30
CA GLN A 353 -24.39 -9.74 -26.12
C GLN A 353 -24.96 -10.13 -27.48
N LEU A 354 -24.37 -11.15 -28.13
CA LEU A 354 -24.83 -11.65 -29.41
C LEU A 354 -26.18 -12.38 -29.30
N VAL A 355 -26.35 -13.24 -28.29
CA VAL A 355 -27.58 -14.01 -28.07
C VAL A 355 -28.77 -13.12 -27.69
N ALA A 356 -28.54 -12.06 -26.91
CA ALA A 356 -29.59 -11.11 -26.53
C ALA A 356 -30.28 -10.44 -27.74
N GLN A 357 -29.58 -10.35 -28.88
CA GLN A 357 -30.10 -9.76 -30.10
C GLN A 357 -30.88 -10.76 -30.99
N LYS A 358 -30.91 -12.05 -30.62
CA LYS A 358 -31.48 -13.11 -31.44
C LYS A 358 -32.95 -13.42 -31.07
N LYS A 359 -33.75 -13.68 -32.10
CA LYS A 359 -35.17 -14.08 -31.96
C LYS A 359 -35.37 -15.46 -31.32
N ASN A 360 -34.37 -16.34 -31.38
CA ASN A 360 -34.36 -17.68 -30.77
C ASN A 360 -33.59 -17.72 -29.43
N SER A 361 -33.51 -16.59 -28.71
CA SER A 361 -32.76 -16.46 -27.44
C SER A 361 -33.07 -17.57 -26.42
N CYS A 362 -34.32 -18.04 -26.35
CA CYS A 362 -34.75 -19.10 -25.43
C CYS A 362 -34.04 -20.46 -25.64
N THR A 363 -33.65 -20.82 -26.88
CA THR A 363 -32.90 -22.06 -27.14
C THR A 363 -31.42 -21.92 -26.77
N LEU A 364 -30.86 -20.71 -26.93
CA LEU A 364 -29.45 -20.43 -26.69
C LEU A 364 -29.15 -20.09 -25.22
N SER A 365 -30.17 -19.71 -24.44
CA SER A 365 -30.04 -19.39 -23.02
C SER A 365 -29.81 -20.61 -22.12
N HIS A 366 -30.04 -21.82 -22.61
CA HIS A 366 -29.81 -23.07 -21.85
C HIS A 366 -28.42 -23.65 -22.04
N ILE A 367 -27.58 -23.04 -22.87
CA ILE A 367 -26.21 -23.49 -23.08
C ILE A 367 -25.36 -23.13 -21.87
N ASP A 368 -24.61 -24.10 -21.36
CA ASP A 368 -23.50 -23.83 -20.47
C ASP A 368 -22.40 -23.10 -21.25
N VAL A 369 -22.38 -21.77 -21.13
CA VAL A 369 -21.48 -20.91 -21.89
C VAL A 369 -20.04 -21.09 -21.43
N ASP A 370 -19.79 -21.37 -20.14
CA ASP A 370 -18.43 -21.59 -19.66
C ASP A 370 -17.86 -22.88 -20.28
N ALA A 371 -18.61 -23.98 -20.22
CA ALA A 371 -18.23 -25.23 -20.86
C ALA A 371 -18.02 -25.07 -22.38
N PHE A 372 -18.91 -24.30 -23.05
CA PHE A 372 -18.78 -23.99 -24.47
C PHE A 372 -17.47 -23.25 -24.79
N VAL A 373 -17.15 -22.20 -24.03
CA VAL A 373 -15.97 -21.36 -24.25
C VAL A 373 -14.66 -22.12 -23.98
N ILE A 374 -14.61 -22.92 -22.91
CA ILE A 374 -13.47 -23.82 -22.63
C ILE A 374 -13.27 -24.80 -23.79
N ARG A 375 -14.35 -25.45 -24.22
CA ARG A 375 -14.29 -26.44 -25.29
C ARG A 375 -13.87 -25.81 -26.62
N TRP A 376 -14.34 -24.61 -26.91
CA TRP A 376 -13.90 -23.86 -28.08
C TRP A 376 -12.39 -23.60 -28.06
N TYR A 377 -11.84 -23.17 -26.92
CA TYR A 377 -10.41 -22.94 -26.80
C TYR A 377 -9.60 -24.24 -26.99
N ALA A 378 -10.03 -25.34 -26.38
CA ALA A 378 -9.41 -26.65 -26.56
C ALA A 378 -9.39 -27.10 -28.03
N LEU A 379 -10.54 -26.97 -28.72
CA LEU A 379 -10.63 -27.25 -30.16
C LEU A 379 -9.75 -26.30 -30.98
N TYR A 380 -9.62 -25.03 -30.58
CA TYR A 380 -8.69 -24.11 -31.23
C TYR A 380 -7.24 -24.60 -31.11
N LEU A 381 -6.80 -25.04 -29.92
CA LEU A 381 -5.45 -25.61 -29.75
C LEU A 381 -5.24 -26.83 -30.65
N GLU A 382 -6.20 -27.75 -30.71
CA GLU A 382 -6.15 -28.92 -31.59
C GLU A 382 -6.08 -28.56 -33.08
N GLN A 383 -6.85 -27.56 -33.51
CA GLN A 383 -6.84 -27.08 -34.89
C GLN A 383 -5.55 -26.31 -35.19
N ARG A 384 -5.01 -25.56 -34.23
CA ARG A 384 -3.80 -24.77 -34.39
C ARG A 384 -2.58 -25.63 -34.70
N LEU A 385 -2.49 -26.82 -34.08
CA LEU A 385 -1.45 -27.81 -34.35
C LEU A 385 -1.50 -28.37 -35.80
N LYS A 386 -2.69 -28.36 -36.43
CA LYS A 386 -2.90 -28.86 -37.79
C LYS A 386 -2.76 -27.75 -38.84
N ALA A 387 -3.01 -26.50 -38.43
CA ALA A 387 -2.96 -25.33 -39.29
C ALA A 387 -1.52 -24.98 -39.68
N LYS A 388 -1.37 -24.24 -40.78
CA LYS A 388 -0.05 -23.73 -41.18
C LYS A 388 0.43 -22.71 -40.14
N HIS A 389 1.74 -22.65 -39.91
CA HIS A 389 2.29 -21.65 -38.97
C HIS A 389 1.96 -20.20 -39.38
N SER A 390 1.91 -19.91 -40.67
CA SER A 390 1.54 -18.59 -41.21
C SER A 390 0.04 -18.26 -41.16
N GLU A 391 -0.80 -19.21 -40.76
CA GLU A 391 -2.25 -19.01 -40.70
C GLU A 391 -2.63 -18.14 -39.50
N MET A 392 -3.48 -17.13 -39.73
CA MET A 392 -3.93 -16.22 -38.67
C MET A 392 -4.90 -16.91 -37.73
N ASP A 393 -4.74 -16.66 -36.43
CA ASP A 393 -5.54 -17.30 -35.38
C ASP A 393 -7.05 -17.12 -35.58
N ILE A 394 -7.51 -15.98 -36.10
CA ILE A 394 -8.93 -15.74 -36.34
C ILE A 394 -9.59 -16.79 -37.24
N TYR A 395 -8.88 -17.30 -38.26
CA TYR A 395 -9.45 -18.32 -39.15
C TYR A 395 -9.49 -19.69 -38.47
N VAL A 396 -8.48 -20.02 -37.68
CA VAL A 396 -8.43 -21.24 -36.87
C VAL A 396 -9.51 -21.21 -35.78
N LEU A 397 -9.72 -20.04 -35.15
CA LEU A 397 -10.78 -19.80 -34.16
C LEU A 397 -12.17 -19.96 -34.78
N ILE A 398 -12.42 -19.44 -35.99
CA ILE A 398 -13.69 -19.64 -36.70
C ILE A 398 -13.89 -21.12 -37.03
N ALA A 399 -12.85 -21.83 -37.46
CA ALA A 399 -12.94 -23.27 -37.73
C ALA A 399 -13.28 -24.05 -36.45
N ALA A 400 -12.60 -23.75 -35.34
CA ALA A 400 -12.89 -24.33 -34.04
C ALA A 400 -14.31 -23.96 -33.53
N LEU A 401 -14.77 -22.73 -33.81
CA LEU A 401 -16.11 -22.27 -33.45
C LEU A 401 -17.17 -23.12 -34.16
N LYS A 402 -16.99 -23.39 -35.45
CA LYS A 402 -17.90 -24.25 -36.22
C LYS A 402 -17.97 -25.67 -35.65
N LEU A 403 -16.84 -26.20 -35.17
CA LEU A 403 -16.79 -27.52 -34.54
C LEU A 403 -17.54 -27.53 -33.21
N VAL A 404 -17.28 -26.58 -32.32
CA VAL A 404 -17.98 -26.53 -31.01
C VAL A 404 -19.47 -26.24 -31.18
N LEU A 405 -19.87 -25.40 -32.14
CA LEU A 405 -21.30 -25.17 -32.41
C LEU A 405 -22.00 -26.44 -32.87
N ALA A 406 -21.33 -27.31 -33.64
CA ALA A 406 -21.85 -28.60 -34.03
C ALA A 406 -21.93 -29.59 -32.84
N GLU A 407 -20.94 -29.59 -31.93
CA GLU A 407 -20.99 -30.39 -30.70
C GLU A 407 -22.20 -30.01 -29.82
N PHE A 408 -22.58 -28.74 -29.82
CA PHE A 408 -23.75 -28.23 -29.11
C PHE A 408 -25.04 -28.22 -29.95
N CYS A 409 -25.00 -28.70 -31.20
CA CYS A 409 -26.15 -28.79 -32.12
C CYS A 409 -26.84 -27.44 -32.42
N ILE A 410 -26.06 -26.37 -32.55
CA ILE A 410 -26.53 -24.99 -32.75
C ILE A 410 -25.87 -24.28 -33.92
N GLU A 411 -25.14 -25.00 -34.78
CA GLU A 411 -24.41 -24.46 -35.93
C GLU A 411 -25.31 -23.68 -36.90
N SER A 412 -26.58 -24.08 -37.04
CA SER A 412 -27.56 -23.41 -37.90
C SER A 412 -28.11 -22.10 -37.30
N SER A 413 -27.84 -21.84 -36.02
CA SER A 413 -28.31 -20.64 -35.31
C SER A 413 -27.45 -19.41 -35.58
N PHE A 414 -26.28 -19.56 -36.22
CA PHE A 414 -25.30 -18.49 -36.42
C PHE A 414 -24.97 -18.28 -37.90
N THR A 415 -24.96 -17.02 -38.32
CA THR A 415 -24.50 -16.61 -39.64
C THR A 415 -22.98 -16.45 -39.68
N GLU A 416 -22.37 -16.53 -40.86
CA GLU A 416 -20.92 -16.35 -41.03
C GLU A 416 -20.40 -15.00 -40.48
N THR A 417 -21.22 -13.94 -40.56
CA THR A 417 -20.88 -12.63 -39.99
C THR A 417 -20.83 -12.69 -38.46
N GLU A 418 -21.79 -13.36 -37.83
CA GLU A 418 -21.83 -13.53 -36.37
C GLU A 418 -20.67 -14.40 -35.88
N LEU A 419 -20.30 -15.45 -36.62
CA LEU A 419 -19.12 -16.27 -36.32
C LEU A 419 -17.84 -15.43 -36.32
N LYS A 420 -17.69 -14.55 -37.30
CA LYS A 420 -16.55 -13.61 -37.38
C LYS A 420 -16.56 -12.61 -36.22
N THR A 421 -17.72 -12.05 -35.87
CA THR A 421 -17.86 -11.13 -34.74
C THR A 421 -17.45 -11.79 -33.44
N LEU A 422 -18.00 -12.98 -33.14
CA LEU A 422 -17.68 -13.72 -31.92
C LEU A 422 -16.20 -14.12 -31.89
N SER A 423 -15.65 -14.55 -33.04
CA SER A 423 -14.23 -14.94 -33.13
C SER A 423 -13.27 -13.75 -33.00
N SER A 424 -13.70 -12.53 -33.37
CA SER A 424 -12.88 -11.32 -33.23
C SER A 424 -12.71 -10.87 -31.78
N ALA A 425 -13.56 -11.33 -30.86
CA ALA A 425 -13.44 -11.05 -29.43
C ALA A 425 -12.13 -11.61 -28.84
N TRP A 426 -11.61 -12.72 -29.38
CA TRP A 426 -10.32 -13.30 -28.99
C TRP A 426 -9.11 -12.40 -29.25
N LEU A 427 -9.25 -11.37 -30.08
CA LEU A 427 -8.19 -10.41 -30.36
C LEU A 427 -8.16 -9.24 -29.36
N HIS A 428 -9.16 -9.15 -28.49
CA HIS A 428 -9.37 -8.05 -27.54
C HIS A 428 -9.82 -8.59 -26.17
N LEU A 429 -9.04 -9.51 -25.61
CA LEU A 429 -9.37 -10.14 -24.33
C LEU A 429 -9.12 -9.18 -23.16
N GLU A 430 -10.09 -9.09 -22.25
CA GLU A 430 -9.93 -8.36 -20.99
C GLU A 430 -8.85 -9.01 -20.13
N LEU A 431 -8.11 -8.19 -19.39
CA LEU A 431 -7.11 -8.66 -18.43
C LEU A 431 -7.77 -9.11 -17.13
N PHE A 432 -7.11 -10.02 -16.41
CA PHE A 432 -7.35 -10.11 -14.97
C PHE A 432 -6.99 -8.78 -14.29
N GLU A 433 -7.75 -8.39 -13.27
CA GLU A 433 -7.65 -7.06 -12.65
C GLU A 433 -6.28 -6.77 -12.05
N ASP A 434 -5.63 -7.80 -11.50
CA ASP A 434 -4.29 -7.75 -10.91
C ASP A 434 -3.16 -7.70 -11.95
N ALA A 435 -3.42 -8.09 -13.21
CA ALA A 435 -2.36 -8.41 -14.15
C ALA A 435 -1.50 -7.20 -14.53
N SER A 436 -2.14 -6.10 -14.92
CA SER A 436 -1.43 -4.91 -15.43
C SER A 436 -0.55 -4.25 -14.35
N ALA A 437 -1.10 -4.07 -13.14
CA ALA A 437 -0.37 -3.48 -12.02
C ALA A 437 0.82 -4.35 -11.60
N SER A 438 0.61 -5.67 -11.50
CA SER A 438 1.63 -6.62 -11.08
C SER A 438 2.79 -6.73 -12.08
N ILE A 439 2.48 -6.79 -13.38
CA ILE A 439 3.51 -6.77 -14.42
C ILE A 439 4.30 -5.46 -14.36
N ARG A 440 3.63 -4.32 -14.20
CA ARG A 440 4.30 -3.01 -14.11
C ARG A 440 5.24 -2.95 -12.91
N LYS A 441 4.80 -3.44 -11.75
CA LYS A 441 5.61 -3.52 -10.53
C LYS A 441 6.89 -4.34 -10.77
N ILE A 442 6.76 -5.55 -11.31
CA ILE A 442 7.91 -6.40 -11.64
C ILE A 442 8.87 -5.72 -12.62
N LYS A 443 8.34 -5.00 -13.62
CA LYS A 443 9.14 -4.28 -14.62
C LYS A 443 9.90 -3.08 -14.07
N GLN A 444 9.48 -2.51 -12.94
CA GLN A 444 10.15 -1.38 -12.31
C GLN A 444 11.39 -1.81 -11.52
N LEU A 445 11.55 -3.11 -11.25
CA LEU A 445 12.72 -3.66 -10.58
C LEU A 445 13.93 -3.65 -11.52
N GLU A 446 15.04 -3.10 -11.06
CA GLU A 446 16.27 -2.98 -11.85
C GLU A 446 16.81 -4.36 -12.28
N GLY A 447 17.28 -4.49 -13.52
CA GLY A 447 17.85 -5.75 -14.02
C GLY A 447 16.86 -6.92 -14.14
N VAL A 448 15.56 -6.66 -13.98
CA VAL A 448 14.48 -7.64 -14.15
C VAL A 448 13.69 -7.33 -15.42
N TYR A 449 13.46 -8.36 -16.25
CA TYR A 449 12.71 -8.24 -17.49
C TYR A 449 11.41 -9.03 -17.42
N ALA A 450 10.27 -8.37 -17.66
CA ALA A 450 9.00 -9.05 -17.96
C ALA A 450 8.78 -9.21 -19.48
N ILE A 451 8.53 -10.43 -19.93
CA ILE A 451 8.23 -10.77 -21.32
C ILE A 451 6.93 -11.58 -21.41
N ALA A 452 6.29 -11.56 -22.58
CA ALA A 452 5.17 -12.44 -22.86
C ALA A 452 5.64 -13.69 -23.60
N ILE A 453 5.06 -14.84 -23.27
CA ILE A 453 5.17 -16.05 -24.06
C ILE A 453 3.78 -16.59 -24.42
N SER A 454 3.67 -17.28 -25.56
CA SER A 454 2.49 -18.07 -25.86
C SER A 454 2.86 -19.30 -26.69
N HIS A 455 2.42 -20.47 -26.22
CA HIS A 455 2.50 -21.72 -26.98
C HIS A 455 1.33 -21.84 -27.99
N ALA A 456 0.25 -21.08 -27.76
CA ALA A 456 -1.01 -21.18 -28.50
C ALA A 456 -1.16 -20.11 -29.59
N PHE A 457 -1.14 -18.83 -29.18
CA PHE A 457 -1.39 -17.72 -30.09
C PHE A 457 -0.17 -17.32 -30.89
N THR A 458 -0.41 -16.86 -32.11
CA THR A 458 0.62 -16.28 -32.97
C THR A 458 1.06 -14.92 -32.48
N ILE A 459 2.25 -14.48 -32.91
CA ILE A 459 2.78 -13.15 -32.58
C ILE A 459 1.81 -12.02 -32.94
N ARG A 460 1.03 -12.17 -34.03
CA ARG A 460 0.05 -11.15 -34.43
C ARG A 460 -1.04 -10.95 -33.39
N THR A 461 -1.63 -12.05 -32.91
CA THR A 461 -2.67 -12.01 -31.87
C THR A 461 -2.09 -11.48 -30.56
N MET A 462 -0.88 -11.90 -30.19
CA MET A 462 -0.19 -11.38 -29.01
C MET A 462 0.03 -9.86 -29.07
N MET A 463 0.37 -9.31 -30.25
CA MET A 463 0.46 -7.86 -30.45
C MET A 463 -0.90 -7.14 -30.31
N ASP A 464 -1.99 -7.77 -30.76
CA ASP A 464 -3.35 -7.22 -30.63
C ASP A 464 -3.82 -7.25 -29.16
N LEU A 465 -3.52 -8.32 -28.43
CA LEU A 465 -3.75 -8.43 -26.98
C LEU A 465 -2.91 -7.42 -26.18
N ALA A 466 -1.63 -7.26 -26.51
CA ALA A 466 -0.78 -6.29 -25.84
C ALA A 466 -1.27 -4.85 -26.04
N ARG A 467 -1.78 -4.52 -27.24
CA ARG A 467 -2.32 -3.20 -27.55
C ARG A 467 -3.65 -2.93 -26.86
N SER A 468 -4.55 -3.92 -26.86
CA SER A 468 -5.86 -3.79 -26.22
C SER A 468 -5.79 -3.75 -24.69
N GLY A 469 -4.89 -4.54 -24.10
CA GLY A 469 -4.64 -4.55 -22.66
C GLY A 469 -3.64 -3.50 -22.15
N CYS A 470 -3.09 -2.65 -23.02
CA CYS A 470 -2.02 -1.70 -22.67
C CYS A 470 -0.82 -2.38 -21.96
N LEU A 471 -0.46 -3.60 -22.38
CA LEU A 471 0.63 -4.38 -21.80
C LEU A 471 1.96 -4.02 -22.48
N CYS A 472 2.81 -3.32 -21.75
CA CYS A 472 4.12 -2.91 -22.26
C CYS A 472 5.17 -4.00 -22.00
N TRP A 473 5.19 -5.07 -22.78
CA TRP A 473 6.21 -6.13 -22.66
C TRP A 473 7.60 -5.66 -23.10
N HIS A 474 8.68 -6.20 -22.50
CA HIS A 474 10.03 -5.99 -23.04
C HIS A 474 10.25 -6.76 -24.35
N ALA A 475 9.66 -7.96 -24.45
CA ALA A 475 9.65 -8.80 -25.64
C ALA A 475 8.44 -9.73 -25.61
N GLN A 476 8.09 -10.29 -26.77
CA GLN A 476 7.01 -11.26 -26.92
C GLN A 476 7.52 -12.42 -27.78
N PHE A 477 7.33 -13.65 -27.31
CA PHE A 477 7.75 -14.86 -28.02
C PHE A 477 6.60 -15.83 -28.15
N THR A 478 6.50 -16.45 -29.32
CA THR A 478 5.36 -17.32 -29.65
C THR A 478 5.85 -18.56 -30.38
N ALA A 479 5.12 -19.67 -30.24
CA ALA A 479 5.54 -20.94 -30.83
C ALA A 479 5.66 -20.88 -32.37
N ASP A 480 4.87 -20.04 -33.06
CA ASP A 480 4.96 -19.88 -34.52
C ASP A 480 6.27 -19.22 -34.97
N MET A 481 6.90 -18.38 -34.13
CA MET A 481 8.23 -17.84 -34.41
C MET A 481 9.30 -18.94 -34.45
N PHE A 482 9.05 -20.07 -33.78
CA PHE A 482 9.94 -21.22 -33.67
C PHE A 482 9.47 -22.42 -34.50
N ALA A 483 8.57 -22.21 -35.46
CA ALA A 483 7.98 -23.25 -36.31
C ALA A 483 9.01 -24.24 -36.90
N ALA A 484 10.17 -23.74 -37.35
CA ALA A 484 11.23 -24.58 -37.89
C ALA A 484 11.85 -25.53 -36.85
N CYS A 485 11.82 -25.18 -35.56
CA CYS A 485 12.30 -26.00 -34.46
C CYS A 485 11.28 -27.09 -34.09
N THR A 486 9.98 -26.79 -34.13
CA THR A 486 8.89 -27.74 -33.81
C THR A 486 8.84 -28.89 -34.81
N ILE A 487 8.96 -28.59 -36.12
CA ILE A 487 8.82 -29.56 -37.22
C ILE A 487 9.95 -30.60 -37.20
N ASN A 488 11.17 -30.20 -36.84
CA ASN A 488 12.35 -31.06 -36.97
C ASN A 488 12.56 -32.02 -35.79
N ASN A 489 11.99 -31.71 -34.62
CA ASN A 489 12.31 -32.44 -33.38
C ASN A 489 11.10 -33.14 -32.74
N GLY A 490 9.89 -33.00 -33.28
CA GLY A 490 8.67 -33.60 -32.72
C GLY A 490 8.35 -33.14 -31.29
N THR A 491 8.90 -31.99 -30.89
CA THR A 491 8.82 -31.43 -29.55
C THR A 491 7.53 -30.63 -29.39
N SER A 492 6.91 -30.66 -28.21
CA SER A 492 5.66 -29.91 -27.96
C SER A 492 5.86 -28.39 -28.10
N THR A 493 4.77 -27.66 -28.32
CA THR A 493 4.77 -26.20 -28.49
C THR A 493 5.24 -25.47 -27.23
N GLU A 494 4.91 -26.01 -26.05
CA GLU A 494 5.27 -25.50 -24.73
C GLU A 494 6.79 -25.61 -24.51
N VAL A 495 7.36 -26.78 -24.75
CA VAL A 495 8.81 -27.00 -24.63
C VAL A 495 9.56 -26.14 -25.64
N THR A 496 9.03 -26.02 -26.86
CA THR A 496 9.63 -25.20 -27.92
C THR A 496 9.65 -23.72 -27.52
N VAL A 497 8.54 -23.16 -27.03
CA VAL A 497 8.50 -21.73 -26.69
C VAL A 497 9.40 -21.42 -25.50
N VAL A 498 9.44 -22.26 -24.45
CA VAL A 498 10.25 -21.99 -23.26
C VAL A 498 11.75 -22.04 -23.57
N SER A 499 12.22 -23.14 -24.18
CA SER A 499 13.65 -23.34 -24.45
C SER A 499 14.20 -22.29 -25.44
N ASN A 500 13.48 -22.01 -26.53
CA ASN A 500 13.93 -21.03 -27.51
C ASN A 500 13.82 -19.58 -27.00
N THR A 501 12.87 -19.29 -26.12
CA THR A 501 12.82 -17.98 -25.45
C THR A 501 14.07 -17.76 -24.60
N ALA A 502 14.46 -18.73 -23.77
CA ALA A 502 15.68 -18.63 -22.96
C ALA A 502 16.93 -18.44 -23.83
N MET A 503 17.00 -19.17 -24.95
CA MET A 503 18.09 -19.05 -25.94
C MET A 503 18.13 -17.64 -26.57
N LEU A 504 17.00 -17.12 -27.06
CA LEU A 504 16.95 -15.80 -27.71
C LEU A 504 17.27 -14.65 -26.76
N LEU A 505 16.94 -14.81 -25.48
CA LEU A 505 17.30 -13.86 -24.43
C LEU A 505 18.78 -13.92 -24.02
N GLY A 506 19.52 -14.92 -24.51
CA GLY A 506 20.94 -15.10 -24.20
C GLY A 506 21.21 -15.42 -22.73
N LEU A 507 20.30 -16.16 -22.07
CA LEU A 507 20.47 -16.55 -20.68
C LEU A 507 21.58 -17.59 -20.54
N GLU A 508 22.44 -17.42 -19.53
CA GLU A 508 23.57 -18.33 -19.29
C GLU A 508 23.13 -19.62 -18.61
N LYS A 509 22.08 -19.54 -17.78
CA LYS A 509 21.51 -20.67 -17.05
C LYS A 509 19.99 -20.67 -17.20
N ALA A 510 19.39 -21.84 -17.35
CA ALA A 510 17.94 -21.98 -17.43
C ALA A 510 17.22 -21.40 -16.21
N SER A 511 17.85 -21.44 -15.03
CA SER A 511 17.33 -20.90 -13.77
C SER A 511 17.23 -19.36 -13.72
N GLU A 512 17.80 -18.65 -14.71
CA GLU A 512 17.64 -17.20 -14.84
C GLU A 512 16.27 -16.82 -15.43
N LEU A 513 15.55 -17.79 -15.99
CA LEU A 513 14.17 -17.66 -16.46
C LEU A 513 13.22 -18.22 -15.41
N ALA A 514 12.17 -17.46 -15.10
CA ALA A 514 11.01 -17.92 -14.37
C ALA A 514 9.77 -17.84 -15.27
N VAL A 515 9.04 -18.95 -15.41
CA VAL A 515 7.78 -19.01 -16.15
C VAL A 515 6.62 -18.89 -15.18
N ILE A 516 5.73 -17.95 -15.46
CA ILE A 516 4.49 -17.71 -14.71
C ILE A 516 3.32 -18.12 -15.57
N SER A 517 2.51 -19.05 -15.10
CA SER A 517 1.33 -19.54 -15.84
C SER A 517 0.29 -20.17 -14.91
N SER A 518 -0.97 -20.18 -15.33
CA SER A 518 -2.02 -21.04 -14.79
C SER A 518 -2.11 -22.39 -15.50
N ASN A 519 -1.47 -22.54 -16.67
CA ASN A 519 -1.40 -23.79 -17.43
C ASN A 519 -0.28 -24.70 -16.89
N PRO A 520 -0.60 -25.89 -16.36
CA PRO A 520 0.43 -26.81 -15.87
C PRO A 520 1.39 -27.29 -16.97
N GLU A 521 0.96 -27.47 -18.21
CA GLU A 521 1.79 -28.05 -19.28
C GLU A 521 3.01 -27.17 -19.60
N ILE A 522 2.84 -25.85 -19.63
CA ILE A 522 3.96 -24.93 -19.86
C ILE A 522 4.88 -24.81 -18.64
N LEU A 523 4.36 -24.98 -17.43
CA LEU A 523 5.17 -25.02 -16.22
C LEU A 523 5.98 -26.33 -16.13
N GLU A 524 5.41 -27.45 -16.56
CA GLU A 524 6.14 -28.72 -16.68
C GLU A 524 7.27 -28.62 -17.71
N ALA A 525 7.00 -28.02 -18.87
CA ALA A 525 8.02 -27.73 -19.86
C ALA A 525 9.14 -26.84 -19.31
N ALA A 526 8.78 -25.80 -18.54
CA ALA A 526 9.75 -24.92 -17.90
C ALA A 526 10.60 -25.63 -16.85
N LYS A 527 9.97 -26.44 -16.00
CA LYS A 527 10.67 -27.25 -14.98
C LYS A 527 11.61 -28.25 -15.63
N ALA A 528 11.18 -28.93 -16.69
CA ALA A 528 12.00 -29.88 -17.44
C ALA A 528 13.21 -29.20 -18.11
N TYR A 529 13.07 -27.94 -18.54
CA TYR A 529 14.17 -27.14 -19.07
C TYR A 529 15.14 -26.62 -17.98
N GLY A 530 14.72 -26.63 -16.70
CA GLY A 530 15.51 -26.13 -15.57
C GLY A 530 15.20 -24.68 -15.18
N SER A 531 14.13 -24.10 -15.72
CA SER A 531 13.61 -22.78 -15.35
C SER A 531 12.82 -22.83 -14.04
N LYS A 532 12.67 -21.66 -13.41
CA LYS A 532 11.80 -21.49 -12.25
C LYS A 532 10.33 -21.44 -12.67
N THR A 533 9.46 -21.88 -11.77
CA THR A 533 8.03 -22.05 -12.04
C THR A 533 7.18 -21.33 -11.01
N VAL A 534 6.25 -20.50 -11.48
CA VAL A 534 5.27 -19.80 -10.64
C VAL A 534 3.88 -20.17 -11.15
N SER A 535 3.16 -20.97 -10.38
CA SER A 535 1.79 -21.38 -10.72
C SER A 535 0.79 -20.36 -10.19
N LEU A 536 -0.11 -19.89 -11.06
CA LEU A 536 -1.23 -19.05 -10.67
C LEU A 536 -2.55 -19.84 -10.66
N ASN A 537 -3.23 -19.87 -9.52
CA ASN A 537 -4.54 -20.51 -9.33
C ASN A 537 -5.65 -19.55 -9.76
N ARG A 538 -5.79 -19.32 -11.08
CA ARG A 538 -6.85 -18.44 -11.62
C ARG A 538 -8.25 -19.03 -11.51
N PHE A 539 -8.35 -20.36 -11.55
CA PHE A 539 -9.60 -21.09 -11.44
C PHE A 539 -9.42 -22.18 -10.39
N ALA A 540 -10.39 -22.33 -9.49
CA ALA A 540 -10.39 -23.36 -8.46
C ALA A 540 -10.58 -24.73 -9.12
N THR A 541 -9.48 -25.41 -9.44
CA THR A 541 -9.49 -26.81 -9.83
C THR A 541 -9.07 -27.68 -8.65
N GLY A 542 -9.62 -28.90 -8.57
CA GLY A 542 -9.33 -29.85 -7.50
C GLY A 542 -7.84 -30.15 -7.32
N LYS A 543 -7.50 -30.96 -6.30
CA LYS A 543 -6.12 -31.29 -5.89
C LYS A 543 -5.16 -31.37 -7.07
N LYS A 544 -4.21 -30.44 -7.14
CA LYS A 544 -3.12 -30.46 -8.11
C LYS A 544 -2.21 -31.65 -7.83
N GLU A 545 -1.98 -32.48 -8.85
CA GLU A 545 -1.01 -33.58 -8.78
C GLU A 545 0.45 -33.10 -8.90
N HIS A 546 0.66 -31.86 -9.37
CA HIS A 546 1.97 -31.31 -9.68
C HIS A 546 2.43 -30.32 -8.61
N SER A 547 3.72 -30.39 -8.23
CA SER A 547 4.37 -29.42 -7.35
C SER A 547 5.29 -28.48 -8.16
N PHE A 548 4.95 -27.19 -8.18
CA PHE A 548 5.78 -26.13 -8.77
C PHE A 548 6.60 -25.39 -7.69
N ASP A 549 7.58 -24.55 -8.09
CA ASP A 549 8.46 -23.89 -7.10
C ASP A 549 7.69 -22.92 -6.19
N ILE A 550 6.70 -22.23 -6.76
CA ILE A 550 5.83 -21.28 -6.08
C ILE A 550 4.40 -21.45 -6.61
N GLU A 551 3.41 -21.34 -5.73
CA GLU A 551 2.00 -21.31 -6.10
C GLU A 551 1.28 -20.15 -5.40
N PHE A 552 0.54 -19.35 -6.17
CA PHE A 552 -0.28 -18.23 -5.69
C PHE A 552 -1.65 -18.25 -6.34
N ASP A 553 -2.63 -17.61 -5.73
CA ASP A 553 -3.98 -17.42 -6.30
C ASP A 553 -4.11 -16.14 -7.16
N GLY A 554 -3.16 -15.22 -7.04
CA GLY A 554 -3.11 -13.97 -7.77
C GLY A 554 -1.68 -13.55 -8.12
N LEU A 555 -1.57 -12.80 -9.22
CA LEU A 555 -0.30 -12.24 -9.66
C LEU A 555 0.13 -11.04 -8.80
N ASP A 556 -0.83 -10.37 -8.16
CA ASP A 556 -0.60 -9.35 -7.14
C ASP A 556 0.24 -9.88 -5.97
N ILE A 557 -0.15 -11.02 -5.39
CA ILE A 557 0.62 -11.67 -4.31
C ILE A 557 2.03 -11.98 -4.78
N PHE A 558 2.20 -12.52 -6.00
CA PHE A 558 3.51 -12.80 -6.55
C PHE A 558 4.37 -11.54 -6.68
N ALA A 559 3.82 -10.47 -7.27
CA ALA A 559 4.57 -9.24 -7.52
C ALA A 559 5.01 -8.57 -6.22
N GLU A 560 4.13 -8.48 -5.23
CA GLU A 560 4.42 -7.90 -3.90
C GLU A 560 5.44 -8.73 -3.13
N SER A 561 5.30 -10.05 -3.17
CA SER A 561 6.24 -10.99 -2.53
C SER A 561 7.62 -10.94 -3.19
N PHE A 562 7.66 -10.85 -4.53
CA PHE A 562 8.91 -10.77 -5.28
C PHE A 562 9.61 -9.42 -5.12
N GLU A 563 8.89 -8.31 -5.07
CA GLU A 563 9.46 -6.99 -4.77
C GLU A 563 10.14 -7.02 -3.39
N THR A 564 9.46 -7.53 -2.36
CA THR A 564 10.01 -7.67 -1.01
C THR A 564 11.29 -8.52 -0.99
N PHE A 565 11.29 -9.64 -1.72
CA PHE A 565 12.47 -10.49 -1.88
C PHE A 565 13.61 -9.79 -2.63
N TYR A 566 13.29 -9.07 -3.71
CA TYR A 566 14.24 -8.38 -4.55
C TYR A 566 14.94 -7.24 -3.79
N GLU A 567 14.19 -6.45 -3.02
CA GLU A 567 14.75 -5.40 -2.17
C GLU A 567 15.80 -5.97 -1.20
N ALA A 568 15.45 -7.03 -0.47
CA ALA A 568 16.37 -7.69 0.46
C ALA A 568 17.63 -8.20 -0.25
N LYS A 569 17.50 -8.76 -1.47
CA LYS A 569 18.63 -9.20 -2.30
C LYS A 569 19.54 -8.03 -2.71
N VAL A 570 18.97 -6.93 -3.21
CA VAL A 570 19.75 -5.74 -3.63
C VAL A 570 20.50 -5.16 -2.45
N LEU A 571 19.81 -4.95 -1.33
CA LEU A 571 20.40 -4.40 -0.12
C LEU A 571 21.51 -5.30 0.41
N SER A 572 21.31 -6.63 0.40
CA SER A 572 22.35 -7.58 0.80
C SER A 572 23.59 -7.52 -0.11
N THR A 573 23.39 -7.28 -1.40
CA THR A 573 24.49 -7.19 -2.37
C THR A 573 25.28 -5.89 -2.20
N THR A 574 24.58 -4.77 -2.00
CA THR A 574 25.18 -3.44 -1.85
C THR A 574 25.95 -3.29 -0.54
N THR A 575 25.39 -3.80 0.56
CA THR A 575 25.98 -3.67 1.91
C THR A 575 26.93 -4.80 2.27
N LYS A 576 26.91 -5.92 1.52
CA LYS A 576 27.60 -7.18 1.87
C LYS A 576 27.16 -7.78 3.21
N VAL A 577 26.00 -7.37 3.71
CA VAL A 577 25.38 -7.86 4.94
C VAL A 577 24.11 -8.61 4.58
N GLU A 578 23.88 -9.79 5.13
CA GLU A 578 22.64 -10.53 4.89
C GLU A 578 21.45 -9.79 5.51
N VAL A 579 20.53 -9.34 4.65
CA VAL A 579 19.29 -8.67 5.02
C VAL A 579 18.17 -9.70 5.07
N PRO A 580 17.53 -9.93 6.23
CA PRO A 580 16.39 -10.83 6.31
C PRO A 580 15.23 -10.31 5.47
N VAL A 581 14.56 -11.21 4.76
CA VAL A 581 13.33 -10.88 4.04
C VAL A 581 12.22 -10.71 5.08
N SER A 582 11.90 -9.47 5.44
CA SER A 582 10.77 -9.19 6.34
C SER A 582 9.47 -9.38 5.57
N ARG A 583 8.54 -10.15 6.14
CA ARG A 583 7.17 -10.22 5.62
C ARG A 583 6.53 -8.83 5.72
N SER A 584 5.61 -8.57 4.83
CA SER A 584 4.89 -7.30 4.71
C SER A 584 3.41 -7.57 4.45
N TRP A 585 2.59 -6.55 4.62
CA TRP A 585 1.18 -6.59 4.26
C TRP A 585 0.92 -5.61 3.13
N PHE A 586 -0.01 -5.96 2.24
CA PHE A 586 -0.45 -5.09 1.15
C PHE A 586 -1.96 -5.18 0.93
N GLN A 587 -2.52 -4.18 0.26
CA GLN A 587 -3.95 -4.14 -0.08
C GLN A 587 -4.22 -4.87 -1.39
N ARG A 588 -4.98 -5.96 -1.32
CA ARG A 588 -5.54 -6.67 -2.47
C ARG A 588 -6.94 -6.15 -2.76
N VAL A 589 -7.13 -5.63 -3.97
CA VAL A 589 -8.40 -5.08 -4.44
C VAL A 589 -8.98 -6.01 -5.50
N VAL A 590 -10.17 -6.53 -5.26
CA VAL A 590 -10.88 -7.46 -6.16
C VAL A 590 -12.27 -6.92 -6.42
N SER A 591 -12.71 -6.84 -7.67
CA SER A 591 -14.09 -6.48 -7.98
C SER A 591 -15.06 -7.55 -7.48
N THR A 592 -16.09 -7.13 -6.76
CA THR A 592 -17.15 -8.04 -6.27
C THR A 592 -18.18 -8.33 -7.37
N VAL A 593 -18.15 -7.58 -8.48
CA VAL A 593 -19.09 -7.72 -9.60
C VAL A 593 -18.87 -9.03 -10.37
N THR A 594 -17.66 -9.60 -10.36
CA THR A 594 -17.39 -10.94 -10.92
C THR A 594 -18.03 -12.05 -10.10
N THR A 595 -17.96 -11.99 -8.77
CA THR A 595 -18.69 -12.93 -7.89
C THR A 595 -20.20 -12.75 -7.98
N THR A 596 -20.69 -11.52 -8.19
CA THR A 596 -22.13 -11.30 -8.39
C THR A 596 -22.58 -11.76 -9.77
N ALA A 597 -21.76 -11.65 -10.82
CA ALA A 597 -22.07 -12.21 -12.15
C ALA A 597 -22.11 -13.75 -12.13
N GLU A 598 -21.25 -14.39 -11.36
CA GLU A 598 -21.33 -15.84 -11.04
C GLU A 598 -22.58 -16.16 -10.21
N SER A 599 -22.96 -15.31 -9.25
CA SER A 599 -24.19 -15.50 -8.46
C SER A 599 -25.49 -15.22 -9.24
N VAL A 600 -25.46 -14.28 -10.18
CA VAL A 600 -26.61 -13.89 -11.03
C VAL A 600 -26.81 -14.92 -12.13
N SER A 601 -25.74 -15.53 -12.65
CA SER A 601 -25.87 -16.73 -13.49
C SER A 601 -26.48 -17.91 -12.72
N HIS A 602 -26.19 -18.06 -11.42
CA HIS A 602 -26.90 -19.01 -10.56
C HIS A 602 -28.35 -18.60 -10.20
N ALA A 603 -28.64 -17.30 -10.02
CA ALA A 603 -29.95 -16.81 -9.59
C ALA A 603 -30.97 -16.66 -10.74
N ILE A 604 -30.51 -16.50 -11.99
CA ILE A 604 -31.37 -16.52 -13.19
C ILE A 604 -31.74 -17.97 -13.58
N ILE A 605 -31.04 -18.97 -13.03
CA ILE A 605 -31.27 -20.40 -13.26
C ILE A 605 -32.03 -21.07 -12.08
N GLY A 606 -32.54 -20.28 -11.12
CA GLY A 606 -33.40 -20.73 -10.02
C GLY A 606 -34.89 -20.72 -10.37
#